data_AF-A0A532AFF5-F1
#
_entry.id   AF-A0A532AFF5-F1
#
_cell.length_a   1.000
_cell.length_b   1.000
_cell.length_c   1.000
_cell.angle_alpha   90.00
_cell.angle_beta   90.00
_cell.angle_gamma   90.00
#
_symmetry.space_group_name_H-M   'P 1'
#
loop_
_entity.id
_entity.type
_entity.pdbx_description
1 polymer ?
#
loop_
_entity_poly.entity_id
_entity_poly.type
_entity_poly.pdbx_seq_one_letter_code
_entity_poly.pdbx_strand_id
1 'polypeptide(L)' 'AGFSVTVSPFRRPTIETMPTNAKAGCLYPNNGRAILEAKMRGFDNALVLDMLGNVAETGTSNIFLVKDGHV' A
#
# COMPACT_ATOMS: atom_id res chain seq x y z
N ALA A 1 14.33 -7.18 12.87
CA ALA A 1 13.63 -6.05 13.54
C ALA A 1 12.31 -5.81 12.81
N GLY A 2 11.26 -5.38 13.53
CA GLY A 2 10.00 -4.97 12.90
C GLY A 2 10.11 -3.57 12.27
N PHE A 3 9.06 -3.13 11.59
CA PHE A 3 8.93 -1.78 11.04
C PHE A 3 7.51 -1.25 11.29
N SER A 4 7.36 0.07 11.20
CA SER A 4 6.12 0.79 11.44
C SER A 4 5.36 1.06 10.15
N VAL A 5 4.03 0.96 10.21
CA VAL A 5 3.13 1.29 9.10
C VAL A 5 2.00 2.19 9.55
N THR A 6 1.53 3.02 8.63
CA THR A 6 0.32 3.83 8.81
C THR A 6 -0.61 3.67 7.60
N VAL A 7 -1.86 4.12 7.68
CA VAL A 7 -2.78 4.10 6.54
C VAL A 7 -2.51 5.30 5.65
N SER A 8 -2.29 5.06 4.35
CA SER A 8 -2.08 6.11 3.36
C SER A 8 -3.39 6.85 3.04
N PRO A 9 -3.36 8.17 2.82
CA PRO A 9 -4.50 8.89 2.24
C PRO A 9 -4.71 8.53 0.76
N PHE A 10 -3.70 7.98 0.08
CA PHE A 10 -3.79 7.58 -1.31
C PHE A 10 -4.41 6.19 -1.47
N ARG A 11 -4.86 5.89 -2.69
CA ARG A 11 -5.55 4.64 -3.03
C ARG A 11 -4.83 3.90 -4.15
N ARG A 12 -5.01 2.59 -4.18
CA ARG A 12 -4.61 1.75 -5.31
C ARG A 12 -5.57 2.04 -6.48
N PRO A 13 -5.08 2.28 -7.71
CA PRO A 13 -5.96 2.42 -8.86
C PRO A 13 -6.67 1.10 -9.16
N THR A 14 -7.81 1.19 -9.84
CA THR A 14 -8.52 0.00 -10.36
C THR A 14 -7.95 -0.40 -11.72
N ILE A 15 -8.25 -1.63 -12.16
CA ILE A 15 -7.88 -2.13 -13.49
C ILE A 15 -8.49 -1.29 -14.63
N GLU A 16 -9.59 -0.57 -14.35
CA GLU A 16 -10.27 0.30 -15.31
C GLU A 16 -9.49 1.59 -15.59
N THR A 17 -8.57 1.99 -14.69
CA THR A 17 -7.84 3.26 -14.78
C THR A 17 -6.34 3.08 -15.00
N MET A 18 -5.77 1.93 -14.59
CA MET A 18 -4.34 1.61 -14.72
C MET A 18 -4.12 0.10 -14.91
N PRO A 19 -3.02 -0.35 -15.55
CA PRO A 19 -2.75 -1.76 -15.81
C PRO A 19 -2.22 -2.50 -14.57
N THR A 20 -3.06 -2.68 -13.55
CA THR A 20 -2.68 -3.32 -12.28
C THR A 20 -2.41 -4.82 -12.38
N ASN A 21 -2.74 -5.44 -13.52
CA ASN A 21 -2.38 -6.82 -13.86
C ASN A 21 -0.93 -6.98 -14.32
N ALA A 22 -0.17 -5.89 -14.43
CA ALA A 22 1.22 -5.90 -14.85
C ALA A 22 2.13 -5.24 -13.80
N LYS A 23 3.37 -5.73 -13.68
CA LYS A 23 4.41 -5.04 -12.92
C LYS A 23 5.00 -3.91 -13.76
N ALA A 24 4.30 -2.78 -13.81
CA ALA A 24 4.63 -1.66 -14.68
C ALA A 24 5.17 -0.44 -13.92
N GLY A 25 6.18 0.22 -14.47
CA GLY A 25 6.80 1.42 -13.89
C GLY A 25 5.81 2.57 -13.66
N CYS A 26 4.77 2.70 -14.50
CA CYS A 26 3.74 3.73 -14.37
C CYS A 26 2.93 3.66 -13.06
N LEU A 27 2.96 2.53 -12.35
CA LEU A 27 2.26 2.35 -11.07
C LEU A 27 3.06 2.92 -9.88
N TYR A 28 4.39 2.93 -9.98
CA TYR A 28 5.28 3.20 -8.85
C TYR A 28 5.29 4.66 -8.35
N PRO A 29 5.03 5.69 -9.17
CA PRO A 29 4.87 7.05 -8.64
C PRO A 29 3.75 7.16 -7.59
N ASN A 30 2.67 6.38 -7.72
CA ASN A 30 1.59 6.34 -6.72
C ASN A 30 2.07 5.78 -5.38
N ASN A 31 2.89 4.73 -5.42
CA ASN A 31 3.47 4.15 -4.22
C ASN A 31 4.54 5.07 -3.61
N GLY A 32 5.32 5.75 -4.46
CA GLY A 32 6.31 6.75 -4.03
C GLY A 32 5.70 7.86 -3.17
N ARG A 33 4.56 8.44 -3.60
CA ARG A 33 3.85 9.45 -2.78
C ARG A 33 3.30 8.87 -1.47
N ALA A 34 2.82 7.63 -1.47
CA ALA A 34 2.30 6.97 -0.26
C ALA A 34 3.39 6.73 0.79
N ILE A 35 4.57 6.29 0.35
CA ILE A 35 5.72 6.05 1.22
C ILE A 35 6.28 7.39 1.73
N LEU A 36 6.39 8.40 0.87
CA LEU A 36 6.88 9.72 1.27
C LEU A 36 5.98 10.34 2.34
N GLU A 37 4.67 10.27 2.17
CA GLU A 37 3.69 10.76 3.14
C GLU A 37 3.77 10.03 4.49
N ALA A 38 3.89 8.69 4.46
CA ALA A 38 4.08 7.91 5.68
C ALA A 38 5.38 8.27 6.41
N LYS A 39 6.47 8.45 5.66
CA LYS A 39 7.77 8.89 6.22
C LYS A 39 7.68 10.28 6.84
N MET A 40 6.95 11.21 6.23
CA MET A 40 6.71 12.54 6.81
C MET A 40 5.97 12.48 8.15
N ARG A 41 5.18 11.42 8.39
CA ARG A 41 4.51 11.15 9.67
C ARG A 41 5.31 10.24 10.61
N GLY A 42 6.56 9.91 10.28
CA GLY A 42 7.44 9.09 11.12
C GLY A 42 7.23 7.58 11.00
N PHE A 43 6.60 7.10 9.93
CA PHE A 43 6.42 5.67 9.66
C PHE A 43 7.35 5.18 8.54
N ASP A 44 7.72 3.90 8.58
CA ASP A 44 8.63 3.31 7.59
C ASP A 44 7.93 3.04 6.23
N ASN A 45 6.64 2.71 6.27
CA ASN A 45 5.84 2.36 5.10
C ASN A 45 4.34 2.69 5.32
N ALA A 46 3.52 2.45 4.30
CA ALA A 46 2.10 2.73 4.31
C ALA A 46 1.26 1.52 3.88
N LEU A 47 0.13 1.28 4.56
CA LEU A 47 -0.97 0.47 4.03
C LEU A 47 -1.72 1.29 2.98
N VAL A 48 -1.90 0.72 1.80
CA VAL A 48 -2.64 1.31 0.70
C VAL A 48 -3.97 0.58 0.57
N LEU A 49 -5.06 1.35 0.58
CA LEU A 49 -6.40 0.80 0.44
C LEU A 49 -6.83 0.78 -1.03
N ASP A 50 -7.70 -0.16 -1.38
CA ASP A 50 -8.43 -0.12 -2.65
C ASP A 50 -9.49 1.02 -2.64
N MET A 51 -10.15 1.23 -3.76
CA MET A 51 -11.18 2.27 -3.89
C MET A 51 -12.45 2.02 -3.06
N LEU A 52 -12.61 0.81 -2.50
CA LEU A 52 -13.72 0.44 -1.62
C LEU A 52 -13.36 0.60 -0.13
N GLY A 53 -12.10 0.89 0.19
CA GLY A 53 -11.60 1.06 1.54
C GLY A 53 -11.04 -0.22 2.18
N ASN A 54 -10.90 -1.31 1.43
CA ASN A 54 -10.28 -2.53 1.94
C ASN A 54 -8.74 -2.44 1.85
N VAL A 55 -8.05 -3.19 2.71
CA VAL A 55 -6.59 -3.30 2.66
C VAL A 55 -6.17 -4.03 1.40
N ALA A 56 -5.40 -3.37 0.53
CA ALA A 56 -4.89 -3.99 -0.68
C ALA A 56 -3.47 -4.56 -0.48
N GLU A 57 -2.53 -3.70 -0.07
CA GLU A 57 -1.12 -4.05 0.15
C GLU A 57 -0.40 -2.91 0.92
N THR A 58 0.91 -3.03 1.09
CA THR A 58 1.74 -1.88 1.48
C THR A 58 2.26 -1.14 0.25
N GLY A 59 2.94 0.01 0.44
CA GLY A 59 3.56 0.74 -0.68
C GLY A 59 4.63 -0.04 -1.46
N THR A 60 5.26 -1.06 -0.88
CA THR A 60 6.40 -1.77 -1.50
C THR A 60 6.29 -3.29 -1.49
N SER A 61 5.32 -3.86 -0.77
CA SER A 61 5.15 -5.30 -0.60
C SER A 61 3.68 -5.66 -0.36
N ASN A 62 3.32 -6.93 -0.55
CA ASN A 62 2.07 -7.45 0.00
C ASN A 62 2.06 -7.40 1.54
N ILE A 63 0.89 -7.63 2.12
CA ILE A 63 0.66 -7.66 3.57
C ILE A 63 -0.13 -8.91 3.94
N PHE A 64 0.14 -9.44 5.12
CA PHE A 64 -0.56 -10.56 5.73
C PHE A 64 -0.84 -10.21 7.20
N LEU A 65 -1.91 -10.77 7.76
CA LEU A 65 -2.30 -10.59 9.16
C LEU A 65 -2.55 -11.96 9.76
N VAL A 66 -1.96 -12.24 10.93
CA VAL A 66 -2.32 -13.43 11.70
C VAL A 66 -3.31 -13.04 12.79
N LYS A 67 -4.45 -13.73 12.82
CA LYS A 67 -5.45 -13.59 13.88
C LYS A 67 -5.93 -14.96 14.31
N ASP A 68 -5.95 -15.21 15.62
CA ASP A 68 -6.41 -16.47 16.21
C ASP A 68 -5.70 -17.72 15.64
N GLY A 69 -4.41 -17.59 15.31
CA GLY A 69 -3.59 -18.67 14.74
C GLY A 69 -3.75 -18.89 13.23
N HIS A 70 -4.58 -18.08 12.55
CA HIS A 70 -4.82 -18.15 11.11
C HIS A 70 -4.19 -16.98 10.36
N VAL A 71 -3.61 -17.26 9.20
CA VAL A 71 -3.07 -16.30 8.21
C VAL A 71 -4.11 -16.03 7.13
#